data_AF-A0A9D2EG35-F1
#
_entry.id   AF-A0A9D2EG35-F1
#
_cell.length_a   1.000
_cell.length_b   1.000
_cell.length_c   1.000
_cell.angle_alpha   90.00
_cell.angle_beta   90.00
_cell.angle_gamma   90.00
#
_symmetry.space_group_name_H-M   'P 1'
#
loop_
_entity.id
_entity.type
_entity.pdbx_description
1 polymer ?
#
loop_
_entity_poly.entity_id
_entity_poly.type
_entity_poly.pdbx_seq_one_letter_code
_entity_poly.pdbx_strand_id
1 'polypeptide(L)'
;MTDDPYDVQLTAPALRALGRIPEKLADAVLALCAGPLAENPLRVTKPLTGQLSKYRSAYVGIAYRMLVRVDHDRRIVYVVRVAHRADAYRPL
;
A
#
# COMPACT_ATOMS: atom_id res chain seq x y z
N MET A 1 6.98 15.70 -18.43
CA MET A 1 5.51 15.53 -18.49
C MET A 1 5.13 14.81 -17.22
N THR A 2 4.52 15.50 -16.27
CA THR A 2 4.04 14.86 -15.04
C THR A 2 2.70 14.23 -15.39
N ASP A 3 2.73 12.93 -15.60
CA ASP A 3 1.56 12.10 -15.79
C ASP A 3 0.60 12.28 -14.59
N ASP A 4 -0.72 12.27 -14.81
CA ASP A 4 -1.70 12.53 -13.73
C ASP A 4 -1.49 11.60 -12.52
N PRO A 5 -1.62 12.06 -11.26
CA PRO A 5 -1.43 11.19 -10.09
C PRO A 5 -2.32 9.94 -10.15
N TYR A 6 -1.83 8.82 -9.62
CA TYR A 6 -2.64 7.64 -9.41
C TYR A 6 -3.73 7.92 -8.37
N ASP A 7 -4.94 7.43 -8.63
CA ASP A 7 -6.01 7.39 -7.64
C ASP A 7 -5.71 6.26 -6.63
N VAL A 8 -5.58 6.61 -5.35
CA VAL A 8 -5.25 5.65 -4.28
C VAL A 8 -6.50 5.28 -3.51
N GLN A 9 -6.92 4.02 -3.63
CA GLN A 9 -8.13 3.51 -3.01
C GLN A 9 -7.81 2.52 -1.90
N LEU A 10 -8.36 2.75 -0.71
CA LEU A 10 -8.26 1.82 0.41
C LEU A 10 -9.40 0.80 0.35
N THR A 11 -9.04 -0.47 0.34
CA THR A 11 -10.03 -1.54 0.50
C THR A 11 -10.58 -1.55 1.94
N ALA A 12 -11.77 -2.13 2.15
CA ALA A 12 -12.36 -2.21 3.48
C ALA A 12 -11.45 -2.90 4.53
N PRO A 13 -10.71 -3.98 4.22
CA PRO A 13 -9.72 -4.54 5.15
C PRO A 13 -8.59 -3.57 5.51
N ALA A 14 -8.06 -2.82 4.54
CA ALA A 14 -7.02 -1.84 4.78
C ALA A 14 -7.52 -0.68 5.67
N LEU A 15 -8.72 -0.17 5.38
CA LEU A 15 -9.33 0.89 6.20
C LEU A 15 -9.55 0.43 7.65
N ARG A 16 -10.04 -0.80 7.86
CA ARG A 16 -10.17 -1.38 9.20
C ARG A 16 -8.84 -1.55 9.92
N ALA A 17 -7.76 -1.84 9.19
CA ALA A 17 -6.44 -1.98 9.78
C ALA A 17 -5.90 -0.65 10.32
N LEU A 18 -6.21 0.47 9.68
CA LEU A 18 -5.79 1.80 10.17
C LEU A 18 -6.32 2.09 11.57
N GLY A 19 -7.56 1.69 11.88
CA GLY A 19 -8.14 1.83 13.22
C GLY A 19 -7.59 0.85 14.27
N ARG A 20 -6.65 -0.01 13.92
CA ARG A 20 -6.09 -1.06 14.81
C ARG A 20 -4.58 -0.96 15.02
N ILE A 21 -3.92 -0.05 14.32
CA ILE A 21 -2.48 0.18 14.44
C ILE A 21 -2.23 1.48 15.24
N PRO A 22 -1.03 1.67 15.81
CA PRO A 22 -0.65 2.93 16.41
C PRO A 22 -0.90 4.13 15.48
N GLU A 23 -1.44 5.22 16.03
CA GLU A 23 -1.82 6.43 15.29
C GLU A 23 -0.72 6.94 14.34
N LYS A 24 0.52 7.05 14.84
CA LYS A 24 1.68 7.46 14.05
C LYS A 24 1.91 6.59 12.79
N LEU A 25 1.57 5.30 12.85
CA LEU A 25 1.67 4.41 11.69
C LEU A 25 0.47 4.57 10.75
N ALA A 26 -0.72 4.84 11.27
CA ALA A 26 -1.87 5.19 10.44
C ALA A 26 -1.60 6.48 9.66
N ASP A 27 -1.06 7.51 10.30
CA ASP A 27 -0.65 8.77 9.64
C ASP A 27 0.38 8.52 8.55
N ALA A 28 1.38 7.66 8.83
CA ALA A 28 2.39 7.31 7.84
C ALA A 28 1.78 6.59 6.61
N VAL A 29 0.75 5.74 6.81
CA VAL A 29 0.02 5.14 5.69
C VAL A 29 -0.73 6.20 4.88
N LEU A 30 -1.45 7.09 5.55
CA LEU A 30 -2.24 8.13 4.89
C LEU A 30 -1.34 9.11 4.11
N ALA A 31 -0.23 9.53 4.71
CA ALA A 31 0.77 10.38 4.05
C ALA A 31 1.41 9.68 2.84
N LEU A 32 1.70 8.38 2.95
CA LEU A 32 2.21 7.60 1.83
C LEU A 32 1.19 7.53 0.68
N CYS A 33 -0.10 7.31 1.00
CA CYS A 33 -1.19 7.29 0.03
C CYS A 33 -1.38 8.64 -0.67
N ALA A 34 -1.39 9.74 0.09
CA ALA A 34 -1.69 11.08 -0.42
C ALA A 34 -0.57 11.69 -1.27
N GLY A 35 0.67 11.21 -1.15
CA GLY A 35 1.81 11.74 -1.89
C GLY A 35 2.57 10.66 -2.65
N PRO A 36 3.63 10.06 -2.07
CA PRO A 36 4.59 9.27 -2.85
C PRO A 36 3.99 8.07 -3.60
N LEU A 37 2.93 7.45 -3.06
CA LEU A 37 2.25 6.34 -3.72
C LEU A 37 1.38 6.80 -4.89
N ALA A 38 0.70 7.95 -4.76
CA ALA A 38 -0.08 8.56 -5.85
C ALA A 38 0.83 9.06 -6.97
N GLU A 39 1.99 9.65 -6.63
CA GLU A 39 2.93 10.17 -7.63
C GLU A 39 3.61 9.07 -8.45
N ASN A 40 4.16 8.06 -7.78
CA ASN A 40 4.87 6.98 -8.44
C ASN A 40 4.87 5.72 -7.58
N PRO A 41 3.84 4.86 -7.72
CA PRO A 41 3.71 3.68 -6.87
C PRO A 41 4.87 2.70 -7.07
N LEU A 42 5.50 2.65 -8.25
CA LEU A 42 6.61 1.75 -8.54
C LEU A 42 7.91 2.18 -7.83
N ARG A 43 8.07 3.48 -7.55
CA ARG A 43 9.23 4.04 -6.83
C ARG A 43 9.23 3.65 -5.36
N VAL A 44 8.06 3.67 -4.72
CA VAL A 44 7.92 3.47 -3.26
C VAL A 44 7.48 2.06 -2.87
N THR A 45 7.26 1.17 -3.84
CA THR A 45 6.89 -0.23 -3.61
C THR A 45 7.87 -1.19 -4.26
N LYS A 46 7.97 -2.40 -3.71
CA LYS A 46 8.72 -3.51 -4.30
C LYS A 46 7.78 -4.62 -4.76
N PRO A 47 8.04 -5.23 -5.94
CA PRO A 47 7.22 -6.35 -6.40
C PRO A 47 7.33 -7.51 -5.40
N LEU A 48 6.22 -8.20 -5.16
CA LEU A 48 6.21 -9.47 -4.44
C LEU A 48 6.34 -10.63 -5.42
N THR A 49 6.56 -11.83 -4.89
CA THR A 49 6.76 -13.06 -5.66
C THR A 49 5.82 -14.17 -5.16
N GLY A 50 5.83 -15.33 -5.84
CA GLY A 50 5.00 -16.48 -5.47
C GLY A 50 3.50 -16.17 -5.57
N GLN A 51 2.73 -16.62 -4.57
CA GLN A 51 1.27 -16.43 -4.53
C GLN A 51 0.83 -14.96 -4.47
N LEU A 52 1.74 -14.05 -4.11
CA LEU A 52 1.48 -12.61 -4.03
C LEU A 52 2.09 -11.82 -5.20
N SER A 53 2.49 -12.49 -6.30
CA SER A 53 3.14 -11.87 -7.46
C SER A 53 2.36 -10.71 -8.10
N LYS A 54 1.03 -10.69 -7.97
CA LYS A 54 0.16 -9.59 -8.43
C LYS A 54 0.18 -8.34 -7.53
N TYR A 55 0.91 -8.38 -6.41
CA TYR A 55 0.97 -7.31 -5.43
C TYR A 55 2.37 -6.73 -5.29
N ARG A 56 2.43 -5.54 -4.69
CA ARG A 56 3.66 -4.85 -4.32
C ARG A 56 3.60 -4.49 -2.85
N SER A 57 4.74 -4.36 -2.20
CA SER A 57 4.82 -3.95 -0.79
C SER A 57 5.54 -2.63 -0.65
N ALA A 58 4.97 -1.72 0.14
CA ALA A 58 5.65 -0.57 0.70
C ALA A 58 5.95 -0.78 2.19
N TYR A 59 6.94 -0.04 2.69
CA TYR A 59 7.31 -0.03 4.10
C TYR A 59 6.53 1.04 4.85
N VAL A 60 6.07 0.72 6.05
CA VAL A 60 5.42 1.67 6.98
C VAL A 60 6.12 1.52 8.33
N GLY A 61 7.03 2.45 8.63
CA GLY A 61 7.96 2.27 9.74
C GLY A 61 8.81 0.99 9.62
N ILE A 62 9.33 0.50 10.74
CA ILE A 62 10.25 -0.66 10.76
C ILE A 62 9.50 -2.00 10.62
N ALA A 63 8.33 -2.09 11.25
CA ALA A 63 7.66 -3.36 11.51
C ALA A 63 6.33 -3.54 10.77
N TYR A 64 5.87 -2.56 9.99
CA TYR A 64 4.62 -2.65 9.24
C TYR A 64 4.84 -2.57 7.73
N ARG A 65 3.93 -3.18 7.00
CA ARG A 65 3.93 -3.25 5.55
C ARG A 65 2.56 -2.90 5.01
N MET A 66 2.57 -2.23 3.87
CA MET A 66 1.38 -1.92 3.10
C MET A 66 1.46 -2.67 1.78
N LEU A 67 0.57 -3.63 1.56
CA LEU A 67 0.44 -4.33 0.28
C LEU A 67 -0.52 -3.55 -0.61
N VAL A 68 -0.13 -3.41 -1.87
CA VAL A 68 -0.89 -2.71 -2.90
C VAL A 68 -1.00 -3.52 -4.18
N ARG A 69 -2.05 -3.29 -4.95
CA ARG A 69 -2.15 -3.69 -6.37
C ARG A 69 -2.19 -2.44 -7.21
N VAL A 70 -1.36 -2.37 -8.25
CA VAL A 70 -1.33 -1.23 -9.19
C VAL A 70 -2.07 -1.65 -10.46
N ASP A 71 -3.05 -0.85 -10.84
CA ASP A 71 -3.79 -0.93 -12.09
C ASP A 71 -3.27 0.19 -12.99
N HIS A 72 -2.37 -0.15 -13.91
CA HIS A 72 -1.68 0.83 -14.76
C HIS A 72 -2.62 1.47 -15.78
N ASP A 73 -3.55 0.69 -16.32
CA ASP A 73 -4.48 1.16 -17.36
C ASP A 73 -5.46 2.20 -16.79
N ARG A 74 -5.95 1.96 -15.57
CA ARG A 74 -6.88 2.88 -14.90
C ARG A 74 -6.19 3.93 -14.04
N ARG A 75 -4.87 3.84 -13.86
CA ARG A 75 -4.09 4.61 -12.90
C ARG A 75 -4.65 4.55 -11.47
N ILE A 76 -5.03 3.35 -11.02
CA ILE A 76 -5.55 3.13 -9.65
C ILE A 76 -4.56 2.29 -8.85
N VAL A 77 -4.27 2.70 -7.61
CA VAL A 77 -3.54 1.90 -6.63
C VAL A 77 -4.51 1.46 -5.54
N TYR A 78 -4.72 0.15 -5.44
CA TYR A 78 -5.54 -0.44 -4.38
C TYR A 78 -4.66 -0.81 -3.20
N VAL A 79 -4.87 -0.16 -2.05
CA VAL A 79 -4.29 -0.58 -0.78
C VAL A 79 -5.10 -1.76 -0.23
N VAL A 80 -4.51 -2.95 -0.30
CA VAL A 80 -5.23 -4.22 0.00
C VAL A 80 -5.02 -4.68 1.44
N ARG A 81 -3.88 -4.36 2.05
CA ARG A 81 -3.57 -4.77 3.42
C ARG A 81 -2.54 -3.84 4.05
N VAL A 82 -2.78 -3.47 5.30
CA VAL A 82 -1.78 -2.87 6.19
C VAL A 82 -1.64 -3.82 7.37
N ALA A 83 -0.43 -4.31 7.62
CA ALA A 83 -0.22 -5.30 8.69
C ALA A 83 1.22 -5.29 9.20
N HIS A 84 1.41 -5.87 10.39
CA HIS A 84 2.73 -6.15 10.90
C HIS A 84 3.49 -7.09 9.95
N ARG A 85 4.81 -6.95 9.89
CA ARG A 85 5.69 -7.64 8.92
C ARG A 85 5.60 -9.17 9.02
N ALA A 86 5.26 -9.70 10.19
CA ALA A 86 5.05 -11.14 10.41
C ALA A 86 3.79 -11.67 9.72
N ASP A 87 2.78 -10.82 9.48
CA ASP A 87 1.46 -11.24 8.98
C ASP A 87 1.15 -10.69 7.59
N ALA A 88 1.86 -9.65 7.15
CA ALA A 88 1.61 -8.96 5.89
C ALA A 88 1.57 -9.88 4.66
N TYR A 89 2.36 -10.95 4.67
CA TYR A 89 2.54 -11.87 3.54
C TYR A 89 1.80 -13.20 3.68
N ARG A 90 0.89 -13.33 4.64
CA ARG A 90 -0.04 -14.47 4.66
C ARG A 90 -0.93 -14.42 3.41
N PRO A 91 -1.51 -15.55 2.97
CA PRO A 91 -2.52 -15.54 1.90
C PRO A 91 -3.59 -14.46 2.14
N LEU A 92 -4.04 -13.83 1.05
CA LEU A 92 -5.04 -12.75 1.06
C LEU A 92 -6.47 -13.29 1.09
#